data_AF-A0A528X2I2-F1
#
_entry.id   AF-A0A528X2I2-F1
#
_cell.length_a   1.000
_cell.length_b   1.000
_cell.length_c   1.000
_cell.angle_alpha   90.00
_cell.angle_beta   90.00
_cell.angle_gamma   90.00
#
_symmetry.space_group_name_H-M   'P 1'
#
loop_
_entity.id
_entity.type
_entity.pdbx_description
1 polymer ?
#
loop_
_entity_poly.entity_id
_entity_poly.type
_entity_poly.pdbx_seq_one_letter_code
_entity_poly.pdbx_strand_id
1 'polypeptide(L)'
;MGRVVSSALGLARGAPDNGLSTSKPLGLVTPRALTQSWSCQPRRTCPQIGSCEEANWYLNNCSWGGKLDRDGDGIPCERLC
;
A
#
# COMPACT_ATOMS: atom_id res chain seq x y z
N MET A 1 -1.04 9.79 -65.39
CA MET A 1 -0.28 11.06 -65.53
C MET A 1 -0.73 11.95 -64.38
N GLY A 2 0.06 12.50 -63.47
CA GLY A 2 1.50 12.59 -63.29
C GLY A 2 1.77 12.95 -61.83
N ARG A 3 3.03 12.82 -61.45
CA ARG A 3 3.59 12.94 -60.11
C ARG A 3 3.60 14.41 -59.66
N VAL A 4 3.40 14.67 -58.37
CA VAL A 4 4.19 15.68 -57.68
C VAL A 4 4.69 15.09 -56.35
N VAL A 5 6.00 14.89 -56.30
CA VAL A 5 6.78 14.70 -55.10
C VAL A 5 7.19 16.09 -54.61
N SER A 6 7.01 16.42 -53.34
CA SER A 6 7.82 17.44 -52.64
C SER A 6 7.52 17.45 -51.14
N SER A 7 8.46 16.84 -50.41
CA SER A 7 9.24 17.44 -49.32
C SER A 7 8.56 18.44 -48.38
N ALA A 8 8.43 18.05 -47.11
CA ALA A 8 8.92 18.86 -46.00
C ALA A 8 9.21 17.97 -44.78
N LEU A 9 10.49 17.92 -44.41
CA LEU A 9 10.94 17.64 -43.05
C LEU A 9 10.25 18.62 -42.10
N GLY A 10 9.76 18.12 -40.97
CA GLY A 10 9.24 18.96 -39.90
C GLY A 10 9.02 18.16 -38.62
N LEU A 11 10.11 17.88 -37.90
CA LEU A 11 10.03 17.43 -36.51
C LEU A 11 9.39 18.54 -35.68
N ALA A 12 8.19 18.30 -35.17
CA ALA A 12 7.66 19.05 -34.03
C ALA A 12 7.22 18.05 -32.96
N ARG A 13 8.09 17.92 -31.95
CA ARG A 13 7.85 17.25 -30.68
C ARG A 13 6.68 17.95 -29.98
N GLY A 14 5.49 17.37 -30.05
CA GLY A 14 4.40 17.70 -29.13
C GLY A 14 4.45 16.73 -27.97
N ALA A 15 5.06 17.15 -26.86
CA ALA A 15 4.96 16.43 -25.60
C ALA A 15 3.49 16.46 -25.13
N PRO A 16 2.86 15.33 -24.79
CA PRO A 16 1.73 15.39 -23.87
C PRO A 16 2.29 15.81 -22.50
N ASP A 17 1.83 16.97 -22.06
CA ASP A 17 1.97 17.49 -20.71
C ASP A 17 1.74 16.36 -19.69
N ASN A 18 2.75 16.19 -18.85
CA ASN A 18 2.72 15.31 -17.69
C ASN A 18 1.79 15.95 -16.65
N GLY A 19 0.48 15.78 -16.86
CA GLY A 19 -0.51 15.87 -15.81
C GLY A 19 -0.36 14.69 -14.85
N LEU A 20 0.80 14.59 -14.18
CA LEU A 20 0.96 13.79 -12.96
C LEU A 20 0.15 14.50 -11.89
N SER A 21 -1.15 14.20 -11.92
CA SER A 21 -2.05 14.40 -10.82
C SER A 21 -1.43 13.75 -9.59
N THR A 22 -0.81 14.59 -8.76
CA THR A 22 -0.53 14.31 -7.37
C THR A 22 -1.87 13.95 -6.74
N SER A 23 -2.11 12.66 -6.52
CA SER A 23 -3.10 12.12 -5.57
C SER A 23 -3.03 10.60 -5.58
N LYS A 24 -2.23 10.04 -4.66
CA LYS A 24 -2.15 8.63 -4.28
C LYS A 24 -1.65 7.68 -5.38
N PRO A 25 -0.42 7.13 -5.27
CA PRO A 25 -0.28 5.74 -5.65
C PRO A 25 -1.24 4.96 -4.74
N LEU A 26 -2.29 4.37 -5.32
CA LEU A 26 -2.91 3.20 -4.71
C LEU A 26 -1.78 2.18 -4.58
N GLY A 27 -1.16 2.15 -3.40
CA GLY A 27 -0.11 1.24 -3.01
C GLY A 27 -0.64 -0.18 -2.99
N LEU A 28 -0.82 -0.76 -4.18
CA LEU A 28 -1.17 -2.15 -4.41
C LEU A 28 0.08 -3.01 -4.60
N VAL A 29 1.19 -2.58 -4.02
CA VAL A 29 2.24 -3.50 -3.58
C VAL A 29 2.25 -3.43 -2.06
N THR A 30 1.21 -4.00 -1.44
CA THR A 30 1.35 -4.47 -0.06
C THR A 30 2.62 -5.31 -0.07
N PRO A 31 3.65 -4.95 0.73
CA PRO A 31 4.87 -5.72 0.77
C PRO A 31 4.45 -7.15 1.08
N ARG A 32 4.71 -8.01 0.09
CA ARG A 32 5.13 -9.40 0.25
C ARG A 32 4.91 -9.81 1.68
N ALA A 33 3.75 -10.44 1.95
CA ALA A 33 3.44 -11.12 3.20
C ALA A 33 4.73 -11.77 3.65
N LEU A 34 5.45 -11.03 4.48
CA LEU A 34 6.74 -11.43 4.98
C LEU A 34 6.24 -12.55 5.88
N THR A 35 6.52 -13.78 5.46
CA THR A 35 6.02 -15.00 6.10
C THR A 35 6.71 -15.15 7.46
N GLN A 36 6.60 -14.10 8.27
CA GLN A 36 6.81 -14.08 9.68
C GLN A 36 5.71 -14.98 10.19
N SER A 37 6.09 -16.20 10.52
CA SER A 37 5.26 -17.15 11.24
C SER A 37 5.06 -16.61 12.65
N TRP A 38 4.25 -15.56 12.76
CA TRP A 38 3.72 -15.10 14.04
C TRP A 38 2.89 -16.24 14.62
N SER A 39 3.04 -16.44 15.92
CA SER A 39 2.28 -17.42 16.68
C SER A 39 1.49 -16.67 17.72
N CYS A 40 0.32 -17.17 18.13
CA CYS A 40 -0.45 -16.55 19.21
C CYS A 40 0.32 -16.61 20.54
N GLN A 41 1.19 -15.63 20.72
CA GLN A 41 1.95 -15.41 21.94
C GLN A 41 0.97 -15.15 23.09
N PRO A 42 1.37 -15.44 24.33
CA PRO A 42 0.58 -15.07 25.50
C PRO A 42 0.27 -13.57 25.45
N ARG A 43 -1.01 -13.25 25.73
CA ARG A 43 -1.66 -11.94 25.65
C ARG A 43 -0.67 -10.76 25.58
N ARG A 44 -0.35 -10.33 24.36
CA ARG A 44 0.52 -9.16 24.11
C ARG A 44 -0.28 -7.87 24.27
N THR A 45 0.42 -6.79 24.62
CA THR A 45 -0.12 -5.44 24.63
C THR A 45 0.57 -4.59 23.57
N CYS A 46 -0.07 -3.51 23.11
CA CYS A 46 0.49 -2.59 22.10
C CYS A 46 1.97 -2.20 22.28
N PRO A 47 2.48 -1.82 23.46
CA PRO A 47 3.90 -1.48 23.62
C PRO A 47 4.86 -2.67 23.44
N GLN A 48 4.36 -3.91 23.42
CA GLN A 48 5.16 -5.11 23.14
C GLN A 48 5.15 -5.48 21.65
N ILE A 49 4.23 -4.91 20.87
CA ILE A 49 4.10 -5.14 19.44
C ILE A 49 4.86 -4.02 18.73
N GLY A 50 5.80 -4.38 17.88
CA GLY A 50 6.68 -3.41 17.21
C GLY A 50 6.09 -2.83 15.93
N SER A 51 5.06 -3.47 15.37
CA SER A 51 4.53 -3.12 14.04
C SER A 51 3.02 -3.28 13.95
N CYS A 52 2.38 -2.39 13.19
CA CYS A 52 0.94 -2.44 12.91
C CYS A 52 0.51 -3.75 12.25
N GLU A 53 1.28 -4.23 11.27
CA GLU A 53 1.00 -5.49 10.56
C GLU A 53 1.00 -6.71 11.50
N GLU A 54 1.90 -6.73 12.48
CA GLU A 54 1.97 -7.78 13.49
C GLU A 54 0.77 -7.70 14.45
N ALA A 55 0.36 -6.49 14.85
CA ALA A 55 -0.85 -6.29 15.65
C ALA A 55 -2.10 -6.76 14.90
N ASN A 56 -2.21 -6.40 13.62
CA ASN A 56 -3.31 -6.81 12.73
C ASN A 56 -3.36 -8.32 12.57
N TRP A 57 -2.19 -8.97 12.44
CA TRP A 57 -2.13 -10.42 12.41
C TRP A 57 -2.67 -11.03 13.70
N TYR A 58 -2.29 -10.53 14.89
CA TYR A 58 -2.83 -11.02 16.16
C TYR A 58 -4.34 -10.81 16.29
N LEU A 59 -4.87 -9.68 15.82
CA LEU A 59 -6.32 -9.42 15.81
C LEU A 59 -7.10 -10.46 14.99
N ASN A 60 -6.57 -10.84 13.83
CA ASN A 60 -7.23 -11.78 12.92
C ASN A 60 -6.98 -13.25 13.26
N ASN A 61 -5.85 -13.59 13.90
CA ASN A 61 -5.43 -14.98 14.09
C ASN A 61 -5.56 -15.46 15.55
N CYS A 62 -5.70 -14.57 16.54
CA CYS A 62 -5.69 -14.94 17.96
C CYS A 62 -6.96 -14.55 18.70
N SER A 63 -7.47 -15.45 19.55
CA SER A 63 -8.70 -15.24 20.34
C SER A 63 -8.62 -14.07 21.32
N TRP A 64 -7.42 -13.61 21.67
CA TRP A 64 -7.20 -12.45 22.55
C TRP A 64 -6.94 -11.15 21.77
N GLY A 65 -6.81 -11.22 20.45
CA GLY A 65 -6.42 -10.12 19.58
C GLY A 65 -7.44 -8.98 19.55
N GLY A 66 -8.74 -9.27 19.70
CA GLY A 66 -9.79 -8.25 19.81
C GLY A 66 -9.70 -7.38 21.08
N LYS A 67 -8.68 -7.56 21.91
CA LYS A 67 -8.38 -6.72 23.08
C LYS A 67 -7.28 -5.70 22.83
N LEU A 68 -6.63 -5.81 21.66
CA LEU A 68 -5.68 -4.84 21.11
C LEU A 68 -6.43 -3.68 20.44
N ASP A 69 -7.58 -3.98 19.87
CA ASP A 69 -8.56 -3.03 19.35
C ASP A 69 -9.53 -2.67 20.49
N ARG A 70 -9.45 -1.43 20.98
CA ARG A 70 -10.30 -0.97 22.10
C ARG A 70 -11.67 -0.50 21.62
N ASP A 71 -11.76 -0.12 20.36
CA ASP A 71 -12.80 0.72 19.80
C ASP A 71 -13.67 -0.10 18.81
N GLY A 72 -13.15 -1.23 18.33
CA GLY A 72 -13.81 -2.22 17.49
C GLY A 72 -13.79 -1.88 15.99
N ASP A 73 -12.90 -0.98 15.58
CA ASP A 73 -12.78 -0.49 14.20
C ASP A 73 -11.90 -1.39 13.31
N GLY A 74 -11.30 -2.44 13.89
CA GLY A 74 -10.41 -3.36 13.22
C GLY A 74 -8.97 -2.87 13.14
N ILE A 75 -8.62 -1.79 13.83
CA ILE A 75 -7.24 -1.27 13.92
C ILE A 75 -6.70 -1.60 15.32
N PRO A 76 -5.92 -2.69 15.46
CA PRO A 76 -5.32 -3.00 16.75
C PRO A 76 -4.20 -2.01 17.03
N CYS A 77 -4.16 -1.49 18.25
CA CYS A 77 -3.11 -0.57 18.68
C CYS A 77 -2.97 0.67 17.80
N GLU A 78 -4.02 1.50 17.73
CA GLU A 78 -4.06 2.77 16.96
C GLU A 78 -2.82 3.67 17.14
N ARG A 79 -2.21 3.66 18.32
CA ARG A 79 -0.97 4.42 18.60
C ARG A 79 0.24 3.98 17.76
N LEU A 80 0.12 2.84 17.07
CA LEU A 80 1.19 2.14 16.37
C LEU A 80 0.93 2.02 14.85
N CYS A 81 -0.26 2.39 14.34
CA CYS A 81 -0.75 2.11 12.98
C CYS A 81 -0.90 3.33 12.04
#